data_AF-A0A1H6IZ43-F1
#
_entry.id   AF-A0A1H6IZ43-F1
#
_cell.length_a   1.000
_cell.length_b   1.000
_cell.length_c   1.000
_cell.angle_alpha   90.00
_cell.angle_beta   90.00
_cell.angle_gamma   90.00
#
_symmetry.space_group_name_H-M   'P 1'
#
loop_
_entity.id
_entity.type
_entity.pdbx_description
1 polymer ?
#
loop_
_entity_poly.entity_id
_entity_poly.type
_entity_poly.pdbx_seq_one_letter_code
_entity_poly.pdbx_strand_id
1 'polypeptide(L)'
;MRRVHNQTIGDDEAETSIKESTMTESNTDNTSIEAMTDGGTETIRDSDEVRFSNDDVRHHSADGYLYAYRENDEHVVVSRGRESRDRWTKRVPAERDAVLAGEHLWTIPENWQHRVKIKGPAEVNYRIYHIPESGVDVLVTVPNKTRIVDAWYGVKRVGTLNVTYDDEIAWDKLETTIEYVRDSEEVHNDVVEALETLNQRRRGFERKFASSVNLCAKEALLGNPHEPVTVHQWTAKPWADRFPVDSLAGDFLNLNTETRDAVVHQLSESNFLPSYPTVRVDVAEGEGIPDGYDVRALVEADASRSESIDYLITEHYDLMTQAHWAEIRGMEVSNINKNVNCAKKKLSD
;
A
#
# COMPACT_ATOMS: atom_id res chain seq x y z
N MET A 1 -1.94 95.13 26.62
CA MET A 1 -1.67 94.66 28.00
C MET A 1 -2.98 94.12 28.59
N ARG A 2 -3.02 92.83 28.99
CA ARG A 2 -4.08 92.14 29.78
C ARG A 2 -5.48 92.08 29.11
N ARG A 3 -6.36 91.10 29.30
CA ARG A 3 -6.43 89.78 29.95
C ARG A 3 -7.74 89.13 29.41
N VAL A 4 -7.69 87.85 29.06
CA VAL A 4 -8.57 86.72 29.47
C VAL A 4 -10.07 86.97 29.78
N HIS A 5 -10.98 86.26 29.08
CA HIS A 5 -12.07 85.35 29.58
C HIS A 5 -13.03 85.03 28.42
N ASN A 6 -13.25 83.78 27.99
CA ASN A 6 -13.98 82.61 28.54
C ASN A 6 -15.53 82.64 28.39
N GLN A 7 -16.04 81.52 27.84
CA GLN A 7 -17.38 80.91 28.00
C GLN A 7 -18.58 81.51 27.24
N THR A 8 -19.63 80.81 26.78
CA THR A 8 -20.03 79.41 26.44
C THR A 8 -21.48 79.54 25.88
N ILE A 9 -22.00 78.49 25.19
CA ILE A 9 -23.44 78.20 24.91
C ILE A 9 -24.03 78.99 23.72
N GLY A 10 -24.77 78.44 22.76
CA GLY A 10 -25.28 77.09 22.51
C GLY A 10 -26.22 77.12 21.28
N ASP A 11 -26.36 75.94 20.67
CA ASP A 11 -27.47 75.32 19.95
C ASP A 11 -28.34 76.06 18.89
N ASP A 12 -28.58 75.25 17.85
CA ASP A 12 -29.77 75.10 17.01
C ASP A 12 -29.75 75.52 15.52
N GLU A 13 -30.38 74.60 14.77
CA GLU A 13 -30.95 74.68 13.42
C GLU A 13 -30.09 74.24 12.22
N ALA A 14 -30.24 72.94 11.92
CA ALA A 14 -30.94 72.39 10.75
C ALA A 14 -30.50 72.72 9.31
N GLU A 15 -30.52 71.63 8.54
CA GLU A 15 -30.76 71.47 7.10
C GLU A 15 -29.58 71.21 6.13
N THR A 16 -29.92 70.33 5.18
CA THR A 16 -29.24 69.92 3.93
C THR A 16 -28.21 68.79 4.06
N SER A 17 -28.49 67.54 3.65
CA SER A 17 -28.90 66.95 2.36
C SER A 17 -27.72 66.60 1.43
N ILE A 18 -27.37 65.29 1.46
CA ILE A 18 -27.14 64.37 0.31
C ILE A 18 -25.78 64.40 -0.46
N LYS A 19 -25.17 63.19 -0.50
CA LYS A 19 -24.24 62.54 -1.49
C LYS A 19 -22.81 63.09 -1.62
N GLU A 20 -21.75 62.31 -1.89
CA GLU A 20 -21.55 60.91 -2.28
C GLU A 20 -20.06 60.55 -2.06
N SER A 21 -19.82 59.35 -1.50
CA SER A 21 -18.90 58.32 -1.99
C SER A 21 -17.37 58.51 -2.17
N THR A 22 -16.67 57.75 -1.31
CA THR A 22 -15.64 56.73 -1.60
C THR A 22 -14.17 57.13 -1.83
N MET A 23 -13.31 56.49 -1.02
CA MET A 23 -11.94 55.95 -1.21
C MET A 23 -11.06 56.33 0.00
N THR A 24 -10.94 55.47 1.01
CA THR A 24 -9.83 54.50 1.28
C THR A 24 -8.43 55.08 1.37
N GLU A 25 -7.87 55.00 2.58
CA GLU A 25 -6.49 54.71 2.99
C GLU A 25 -6.49 54.81 4.54
N SER A 26 -5.84 54.01 5.39
CA SER A 26 -4.58 53.28 5.27
C SER A 26 -4.37 52.36 6.49
N ASN A 27 -3.57 51.30 6.27
CA ASN A 27 -2.67 50.58 7.21
C ASN A 27 -3.29 49.63 8.25
N THR A 28 -2.79 48.40 8.48
CA THR A 28 -1.38 47.96 8.52
C THR A 28 -1.30 46.42 8.48
N ASP A 29 -0.20 45.89 7.91
CA ASP A 29 0.54 44.66 8.28
C ASP A 29 -0.20 43.32 8.47
N ASN A 30 0.06 42.34 7.59
CA ASN A 30 1.15 41.37 7.75
C ASN A 30 1.00 40.23 6.74
N THR A 31 1.89 40.22 5.77
CA THR A 31 2.05 39.14 4.80
C THR A 31 2.69 37.94 5.50
N SER A 32 1.88 37.00 5.97
CA SER A 32 2.31 35.63 6.25
C SER A 32 1.56 34.73 5.28
N ILE A 33 2.19 34.47 4.14
CA ILE A 33 1.80 33.43 3.21
C ILE A 33 2.23 32.12 3.90
N GLU A 34 1.35 31.58 4.74
CA GLU A 34 1.41 30.15 5.06
C GLU A 34 1.03 29.41 3.78
N ALA A 35 2.01 28.71 3.22
CA ALA A 35 1.80 27.71 2.18
C ALA A 35 0.90 26.62 2.77
N MET A 36 -0.40 26.74 2.53
CA MET A 36 -1.34 25.65 2.76
C MET A 36 -0.99 24.53 1.78
N THR A 37 -0.60 23.39 2.34
CA THR A 37 -0.52 22.10 1.64
C THR A 37 -1.85 21.85 0.96
N ASP A 38 -1.84 21.93 -0.38
CA ASP A 38 -2.98 21.70 -1.25
C ASP A 38 -3.42 20.23 -1.11
N GLY A 39 -4.46 20.00 -0.32
CA GLY A 39 -4.92 18.68 0.11
C GLY A 39 -5.77 17.96 -0.92
N GLY A 40 -5.26 17.83 -2.15
CA GLY A 40 -5.90 17.08 -3.24
C GLY A 40 -7.13 17.78 -3.85
N THR A 41 -7.39 17.51 -5.13
CA THR A 41 -8.47 18.15 -5.91
C THR A 41 -9.77 17.34 -5.96
N GLU A 42 -9.87 16.21 -5.26
CA GLU A 42 -11.10 15.42 -5.25
C GLU A 42 -12.21 16.10 -4.44
N THR A 43 -13.42 16.10 -5.00
CA THR A 43 -14.62 16.74 -4.46
C THR A 43 -15.03 16.11 -3.13
N ILE A 44 -14.64 16.74 -2.02
CA ILE A 44 -15.13 16.41 -0.68
C ILE A 44 -16.67 16.51 -0.68
N ARG A 45 -17.34 15.46 -0.19
CA ARG A 45 -18.81 15.43 -0.11
C ARG A 45 -19.37 16.57 0.74
N ASP A 46 -20.58 16.99 0.42
CA ASP A 46 -21.25 18.07 1.13
C ASP A 46 -21.58 17.68 2.58
N SER A 47 -21.59 18.68 3.48
CA SER A 47 -21.78 18.51 4.92
C SER A 47 -23.08 17.81 5.29
N ASP A 48 -24.14 17.97 4.50
CA ASP A 48 -25.41 17.31 4.81
C ASP A 48 -25.35 15.81 4.45
N GLU A 49 -24.66 15.45 3.38
CA GLU A 49 -24.50 14.05 2.95
C GLU A 49 -23.70 13.22 3.95
N VAL A 50 -22.62 13.78 4.50
CA VAL A 50 -21.79 13.11 5.52
C VAL A 50 -22.51 13.06 6.88
N ARG A 51 -23.25 14.10 7.26
CA ARG A 51 -23.92 14.18 8.57
C ARG A 51 -25.17 13.29 8.70
N PHE A 52 -25.82 12.96 7.59
CA PHE A 52 -26.98 12.05 7.53
C PHE A 52 -26.62 10.62 7.13
N SER A 53 -25.34 10.34 6.87
CA SER A 53 -24.83 8.97 6.74
C SER A 53 -24.75 8.31 8.13
N ASN A 54 -24.87 6.98 8.20
CA ASN A 54 -24.71 6.21 9.44
C ASN A 54 -23.23 6.03 9.83
N ASP A 55 -22.38 6.99 9.46
CA ASP A 55 -20.94 6.88 9.55
C ASP A 55 -20.44 7.22 10.97
N ASP A 56 -19.50 6.42 11.47
CA ASP A 56 -19.01 6.49 12.84
C ASP A 56 -18.11 7.72 13.06
N VAL A 57 -18.56 8.64 13.91
CA VAL A 57 -17.85 9.89 14.26
C VAL A 57 -16.94 9.68 15.48
N ARG A 58 -15.65 10.04 15.38
CA ARG A 58 -14.76 10.20 16.55
C ARG A 58 -14.54 11.67 16.89
N HIS A 59 -14.53 11.95 18.20
CA HIS A 59 -14.10 13.24 18.74
C HIS A 59 -12.65 13.11 19.23
N HIS A 60 -11.67 13.58 18.46
CA HIS A 60 -10.29 13.73 18.93
C HIS A 60 -10.04 15.19 19.34
N SER A 61 -9.22 15.38 20.38
CA SER A 61 -8.78 16.71 20.84
C SER A 61 -7.69 17.27 19.92
N ALA A 62 -8.03 17.50 18.66
CA ALA A 62 -7.16 18.19 17.71
C ALA A 62 -8.06 19.05 16.79
N ASP A 63 -8.41 20.24 17.27
CA ASP A 63 -8.96 21.35 16.49
C ASP A 63 -10.29 21.14 15.74
N GLY A 64 -11.20 20.29 16.24
CA GLY A 64 -12.57 20.23 15.71
C GLY A 64 -13.21 18.85 15.76
N TYR A 65 -14.01 18.52 14.73
CA TYR A 65 -14.70 17.26 14.53
C TYR A 65 -14.00 16.43 13.44
N LEU A 66 -13.76 15.14 13.69
CA LEU A 66 -13.31 14.20 12.66
C LEU A 66 -14.49 13.36 12.18
N TYR A 67 -14.53 13.15 10.88
CA TYR A 67 -15.53 12.35 10.20
C TYR A 67 -14.83 11.38 9.27
N ALA A 68 -15.37 10.18 9.17
CA ALA A 68 -14.83 9.14 8.32
C ALA A 68 -15.96 8.55 7.48
N TYR A 69 -15.80 8.47 6.17
CA TYR A 69 -16.81 7.92 5.25
C TYR A 69 -16.16 7.02 4.20
N ARG A 70 -16.97 6.32 3.38
CA ARG A 70 -16.47 5.55 2.23
C ARG A 70 -16.75 6.20 0.89
N GLU A 71 -15.72 6.24 0.05
CA GLU A 71 -15.79 6.66 -1.34
C GLU A 71 -15.12 5.60 -2.22
N ASN A 72 -15.84 5.03 -3.19
CA ASN A 72 -15.32 4.02 -4.11
C ASN A 72 -14.60 2.84 -3.43
N ASP A 73 -15.16 2.33 -2.32
CA ASP A 73 -14.58 1.30 -1.46
C ASP A 73 -13.34 1.71 -0.63
N GLU A 74 -12.95 2.97 -0.61
CA GLU A 74 -11.85 3.50 0.18
C GLU A 74 -12.37 4.24 1.42
N HIS A 75 -11.61 4.19 2.52
CA HIS A 75 -11.93 4.92 3.74
C HIS A 75 -11.31 6.32 3.65
N VAL A 76 -12.14 7.35 3.77
CA VAL A 76 -11.75 8.76 3.68
C VAL A 76 -12.01 9.42 5.03
N VAL A 77 -11.00 10.07 5.58
CA VAL A 77 -11.08 10.76 6.87
C VAL A 77 -10.80 12.24 6.68
N VAL A 78 -11.76 13.03 7.13
CA VAL A 78 -11.80 14.48 6.96
C VAL A 78 -12.04 15.13 8.31
N SER A 79 -11.34 16.23 8.58
CA SER A 79 -11.62 17.09 9.73
C SER A 79 -12.45 18.28 9.31
N ARG A 80 -13.34 18.71 10.20
CA ARG A 80 -13.98 20.01 10.16
C ARG A 80 -13.59 20.77 11.43
N GLY A 81 -13.32 22.07 11.31
CA GLY A 81 -13.12 22.91 12.49
C GLY A 81 -14.36 22.97 13.41
N ARG A 82 -14.27 23.74 14.48
CA ARG A 82 -15.32 23.81 15.53
C ARG A 82 -16.56 24.57 15.06
N GLU A 83 -16.45 25.44 14.07
CA GLU A 83 -17.57 26.21 13.55
C GLU A 83 -18.29 25.43 12.45
N SER A 84 -19.61 25.60 12.34
CA SER A 84 -20.43 24.92 11.35
C SER A 84 -20.09 25.27 9.90
N ARG A 85 -19.35 26.36 9.69
CA ARG A 85 -18.92 26.88 8.38
C ARG A 85 -17.47 26.52 8.03
N ASP A 86 -16.75 25.86 8.94
CA ASP A 86 -15.36 25.49 8.68
C ASP A 86 -15.31 24.50 7.51
N ARG A 87 -14.34 24.70 6.62
CA ARG A 87 -14.12 23.80 5.49
C ARG A 87 -13.63 22.45 6.00
N TRP A 88 -14.02 21.41 5.27
CA TRP A 88 -13.54 20.06 5.51
C TRP A 88 -12.15 19.93 4.90
N THR A 89 -11.21 19.36 5.65
CA THR A 89 -9.83 19.15 5.22
C THR A 89 -9.45 17.68 5.40
N LYS A 90 -8.87 17.06 4.36
CA LYS A 90 -8.28 15.73 4.46
C LYS A 90 -7.06 15.81 5.39
N ARG A 91 -6.95 14.90 6.34
CA ARG A 91 -5.90 14.92 7.38
C ARG A 91 -4.60 14.24 6.96
N VAL A 92 -4.64 13.37 5.96
CA VAL A 92 -3.47 12.70 5.42
C VAL A 92 -3.00 13.47 4.19
N PRO A 93 -1.71 13.80 4.07
CA PRO A 93 -1.16 14.38 2.85
C PRO A 93 -1.58 13.57 1.62
N ALA A 94 -1.96 14.25 0.54
CA ALA A 94 -2.31 13.59 -0.72
C ALA A 94 -1.12 12.78 -1.28
N GLU A 95 0.10 13.20 -0.94
CA GLU A 95 1.35 12.58 -1.34
C GLU A 95 2.06 12.00 -0.12
N ARG A 96 2.39 10.71 -0.19
CA ARG A 96 3.24 10.04 0.78
C ARG A 96 4.17 9.09 0.07
N ASP A 97 5.47 9.17 0.33
CA ASP A 97 6.48 8.41 -0.41
C ASP A 97 6.98 7.20 0.39
N ALA A 98 6.79 7.21 1.71
CA ALA A 98 7.29 6.16 2.59
C ALA A 98 6.40 5.88 3.82
N VAL A 99 6.34 4.60 4.20
CA VAL A 99 5.62 4.09 5.38
C VAL A 99 6.37 2.94 6.03
N LEU A 100 6.08 2.64 7.29
CA LEU A 100 6.66 1.48 7.98
C LEU A 100 5.65 0.35 8.20
N ALA A 101 6.15 -0.88 8.27
CA ALA A 101 5.36 -2.00 8.77
C ALA A 101 4.88 -1.71 10.21
N GLY A 102 3.60 -1.97 10.46
CA GLY A 102 2.93 -1.67 11.73
C GLY A 102 2.28 -0.28 11.79
N GLU A 103 2.50 0.58 10.78
CA GLU A 103 1.90 1.90 10.73
C GLU A 103 0.38 1.85 10.48
N HIS A 104 -0.36 2.80 11.06
CA HIS A 104 -1.78 3.03 10.78
C HIS A 104 -1.98 4.22 9.84
N LEU A 105 -2.76 4.01 8.79
CA LEU A 105 -3.15 5.04 7.84
C LEU A 105 -4.66 5.24 7.90
N TRP A 106 -5.09 6.48 8.09
CA TRP A 106 -6.52 6.84 8.10
C TRP A 106 -7.14 6.78 6.72
N THR A 107 -6.35 7.06 5.69
CA THR A 107 -6.73 6.94 4.28
C THR A 107 -5.49 6.53 3.49
N ILE A 108 -5.70 6.01 2.29
CA ILE A 108 -4.59 5.72 1.38
C ILE A 108 -4.21 7.02 0.66
N PRO A 109 -2.91 7.39 0.61
CA PRO A 109 -2.44 8.53 -0.16
C PRO A 109 -2.83 8.42 -1.64
N GLU A 110 -3.13 9.54 -2.28
CA GLU A 110 -3.65 9.58 -3.65
C GLU A 110 -2.59 9.22 -4.69
N ASN A 111 -1.31 9.46 -4.38
CA ASN A 111 -0.19 9.07 -5.24
C ASN A 111 0.01 7.54 -5.30
N TRP A 112 -0.63 6.75 -4.42
CA TRP A 112 -0.46 5.31 -4.39
C TRP A 112 -1.34 4.61 -5.43
N GLN A 113 -0.74 3.69 -6.18
CA GLN A 113 -1.43 2.92 -7.21
C GLN A 113 -1.96 1.61 -6.65
N HIS A 114 -3.27 1.40 -6.68
CA HIS A 114 -3.85 0.13 -6.26
C HIS A 114 -3.56 -0.98 -7.28
N ARG A 115 -2.77 -1.99 -6.89
CA ARG A 115 -2.42 -3.12 -7.76
C ARG A 115 -3.28 -4.36 -7.52
N VAL A 116 -3.46 -4.75 -6.25
CA VAL A 116 -4.08 -6.04 -5.91
C VAL A 116 -5.12 -5.90 -4.81
N LYS A 117 -6.28 -6.55 -4.99
CA LYS A 117 -7.32 -6.79 -3.98
C LYS A 117 -7.23 -8.23 -3.51
N ILE A 118 -6.98 -8.48 -2.24
CA ILE A 118 -6.89 -9.84 -1.68
C ILE A 118 -8.06 -10.08 -0.74
N LYS A 119 -8.93 -11.00 -1.11
CA LYS A 119 -10.05 -11.44 -0.27
C LYS A 119 -9.56 -12.52 0.68
N GLY A 120 -9.31 -12.16 1.94
CA GLY A 120 -8.86 -13.10 2.97
C GLY A 120 -10.00 -13.96 3.52
N PRO A 121 -9.68 -14.98 4.34
CA PRO A 121 -10.67 -15.75 5.07
C PRO A 121 -11.31 -14.90 6.19
N ALA A 122 -12.61 -15.08 6.42
CA ALA A 122 -13.35 -14.45 7.52
C ALA A 122 -13.33 -12.91 7.57
N GLU A 123 -13.73 -12.27 6.45
CA GLU A 123 -13.99 -10.82 6.31
C GLU A 123 -12.77 -9.89 6.32
N VAL A 124 -11.56 -10.39 6.64
CA VAL A 124 -10.35 -9.57 6.56
C VAL A 124 -9.91 -9.45 5.10
N ASN A 125 -9.97 -8.22 4.57
CA ASN A 125 -9.51 -7.92 3.22
C ASN A 125 -8.14 -7.27 3.29
N TYR A 126 -7.30 -7.54 2.30
CA TYR A 126 -6.02 -6.88 2.13
C TYR A 126 -5.95 -6.21 0.76
N ARG A 127 -5.08 -5.22 0.66
CA ARG A 127 -4.75 -4.57 -0.61
C ARG A 127 -3.24 -4.41 -0.72
N ILE A 128 -2.75 -4.51 -1.95
CA ILE A 128 -1.37 -4.14 -2.27
C ILE A 128 -1.40 -2.86 -3.10
N TYR A 129 -0.73 -1.84 -2.60
CA TYR A 129 -0.53 -0.57 -3.26
C TYR A 129 0.93 -0.42 -3.67
N HIS A 130 1.18 0.34 -4.73
CA HIS A 130 2.52 0.72 -5.17
C HIS A 130 2.72 2.22 -4.99
N ILE A 131 3.85 2.61 -4.44
CA ILE A 131 4.28 4.00 -4.31
C ILE A 131 5.20 4.31 -5.49
N PRO A 132 4.77 5.09 -6.49
CA PRO A 132 5.56 5.36 -7.69
C PRO A 132 6.92 5.99 -7.41
N GLU A 133 6.99 6.89 -6.43
CA GLU A 133 8.17 7.70 -6.13
C GLU A 133 9.30 6.87 -5.53
N SER A 134 8.97 5.92 -4.65
CA SER A 134 9.95 5.03 -4.03
C SER A 134 10.09 3.68 -4.73
N GLY A 135 9.15 3.33 -5.62
CA GLY A 135 9.13 2.03 -6.29
C GLY A 135 8.69 0.87 -5.38
N VAL A 136 8.23 1.17 -4.16
CA VAL A 136 7.91 0.19 -3.12
C VAL A 136 6.46 -0.26 -3.22
N ASP A 137 6.20 -1.53 -2.92
CA ASP A 137 4.87 -2.10 -2.74
C ASP A 137 4.54 -2.25 -1.24
N VAL A 138 3.30 -1.90 -0.88
CA VAL A 138 2.80 -1.87 0.49
C VAL A 138 1.58 -2.76 0.61
N LEU A 139 1.64 -3.73 1.51
CA LEU A 139 0.50 -4.57 1.88
C LEU A 139 -0.24 -3.93 3.05
N VAL A 140 -1.52 -3.63 2.88
CA VAL A 140 -2.37 -3.07 3.92
C VAL A 140 -3.55 -3.97 4.25
N THR A 141 -3.93 -4.04 5.53
CA THR A 141 -5.26 -4.53 5.92
C THR A 141 -6.29 -3.46 5.66
N VAL A 142 -7.43 -3.85 5.09
CA VAL A 142 -8.58 -2.97 4.88
C VAL A 142 -9.45 -3.00 6.15
N PRO A 143 -9.90 -1.82 6.63
CA PRO A 143 -10.77 -1.74 7.80
C PRO A 143 -12.11 -2.50 7.60
N ASN A 144 -12.59 -3.18 8.65
CA ASN A 144 -13.90 -3.87 8.65
C ASN A 144 -14.96 -3.02 9.39
N LYS A 145 -16.19 -3.03 8.88
CA LYS A 145 -17.30 -2.12 9.25
C LYS A 145 -17.90 -2.35 10.63
N THR A 146 -17.41 -3.29 11.43
CA THR A 146 -18.12 -3.74 12.63
C THR A 146 -17.70 -3.01 13.91
N ARG A 147 -16.52 -2.37 13.93
CA ARG A 147 -16.03 -1.63 15.09
C ARG A 147 -15.18 -0.42 14.70
N ILE A 148 -15.43 0.70 15.34
CA ILE A 148 -14.70 1.97 15.22
C ILE A 148 -13.19 1.84 15.47
N VAL A 149 -12.74 0.84 16.24
CA VAL A 149 -11.31 0.57 16.49
C VAL A 149 -10.59 -0.09 15.31
N ASP A 150 -11.35 -0.55 14.31
CA ASP A 150 -10.85 -1.22 13.11
C ASP A 150 -11.04 -0.34 11.86
N ALA A 151 -11.07 0.99 12.02
CA ALA A 151 -11.34 1.95 10.95
C ALA A 151 -10.09 2.39 10.14
N TRP A 152 -8.88 1.94 10.52
CA TRP A 152 -7.64 2.31 9.83
C TRP A 152 -7.21 1.24 8.83
N TYR A 153 -6.47 1.68 7.81
CA TYR A 153 -5.60 0.78 7.08
C TYR A 153 -4.37 0.47 7.95
N GLY A 154 -4.07 -0.81 8.13
CA GLY A 154 -2.87 -1.23 8.86
C GLY A 154 -1.81 -1.67 7.87
N VAL A 155 -0.67 -0.97 7.83
CA VAL A 155 0.49 -1.39 7.03
C VAL A 155 1.04 -2.68 7.62
N LYS A 156 0.95 -3.77 6.87
CA LYS A 156 1.42 -5.10 7.30
C LYS A 156 2.83 -5.38 6.85
N ARG A 157 3.14 -5.04 5.60
CA ARG A 157 4.44 -5.28 4.99
C ARG A 157 4.76 -4.20 3.99
N VAL A 158 6.06 -3.95 3.83
CA VAL A 158 6.63 -2.98 2.90
C VAL A 158 7.78 -3.66 2.18
N GLY A 159 7.84 -3.55 0.87
CA GLY A 159 8.89 -4.19 0.08
C GLY A 159 8.53 -4.28 -1.40
N THR A 160 8.73 -5.43 -2.03
CA THR A 160 8.42 -5.62 -3.46
C THR A 160 7.30 -6.64 -3.66
N LEU A 161 6.37 -6.36 -4.58
CA LEU A 161 5.34 -7.32 -5.00
C LEU A 161 6.02 -8.59 -5.51
N ASN A 162 5.75 -9.68 -4.81
CA ASN A 162 6.27 -11.01 -5.08
C ASN A 162 5.14 -11.92 -5.57
N VAL A 163 5.39 -12.64 -6.66
CA VAL A 163 4.44 -13.59 -7.24
C VAL A 163 5.17 -14.91 -7.49
N THR A 164 4.79 -15.95 -6.76
CA THR A 164 5.51 -17.23 -6.73
C THR A 164 4.60 -18.40 -7.04
N TYR A 165 5.10 -19.41 -7.75
CA TYR A 165 4.41 -20.68 -8.01
C TYR A 165 3.94 -21.34 -6.70
N ASP A 166 2.69 -21.82 -6.70
CA ASP A 166 1.99 -22.36 -5.51
C ASP A 166 1.12 -23.58 -5.86
N ASP A 167 1.53 -24.40 -6.83
CA ASP A 167 0.93 -25.71 -7.07
C ASP A 167 1.94 -26.84 -6.79
N GLU A 168 1.42 -28.06 -6.75
CA GLU A 168 2.20 -29.30 -6.78
C GLU A 168 2.21 -29.90 -8.19
N ILE A 169 3.33 -30.53 -8.56
CA ILE A 169 3.44 -31.32 -9.79
C ILE A 169 3.08 -32.77 -9.46
N ALA A 170 2.14 -33.36 -10.20
CA ALA A 170 1.63 -34.70 -9.95
C ALA A 170 2.57 -35.78 -10.54
N TRP A 171 3.74 -35.93 -9.93
CA TRP A 171 4.78 -36.88 -10.38
C TRP A 171 4.34 -38.35 -10.37
N ASP A 172 3.40 -38.71 -9.49
CA ASP A 172 2.76 -40.03 -9.44
C ASP A 172 2.04 -40.36 -10.75
N LYS A 173 1.38 -39.36 -11.35
CA LYS A 173 0.75 -39.52 -12.67
C LYS A 173 1.78 -39.72 -13.77
N LEU A 174 2.91 -39.02 -13.71
CA LEU A 174 3.99 -39.22 -14.68
C LEU A 174 4.53 -40.66 -14.61
N GLU A 175 4.69 -41.21 -13.40
CA GLU A 175 5.15 -42.59 -13.21
C GLU A 175 4.17 -43.59 -13.84
N THR A 176 2.86 -43.41 -13.61
CA THR A 176 1.82 -44.23 -14.26
C THR A 176 1.83 -44.07 -15.78
N THR A 177 2.06 -42.86 -16.29
CA THR A 177 2.17 -42.62 -17.74
C THR A 177 3.38 -43.32 -18.33
N ILE A 178 4.54 -43.30 -17.65
CA ILE A 178 5.74 -44.02 -18.11
C ILE A 178 5.45 -45.52 -18.22
N GLU A 179 4.79 -46.11 -17.22
CA GLU A 179 4.40 -47.53 -17.25
C GLU A 179 3.48 -47.84 -18.44
N TYR A 180 2.43 -47.04 -18.63
CA TYR A 180 1.50 -47.22 -19.74
C TYR A 180 2.17 -47.09 -21.12
N VAL A 181 3.02 -46.06 -21.29
CA VAL A 181 3.69 -45.79 -22.55
C VAL A 181 4.74 -46.85 -22.87
N ARG A 182 5.41 -47.42 -21.85
CA ARG A 182 6.38 -48.50 -22.02
C ARG A 182 5.77 -49.78 -22.59
N ASP A 183 4.52 -50.07 -22.24
CA ASP A 183 3.79 -51.24 -22.71
C ASP A 183 3.08 -51.01 -24.06
N SER A 184 3.19 -49.80 -24.64
CA SER A 184 2.58 -49.44 -25.92
C SER A 184 3.54 -49.65 -27.09
N GLU A 185 3.15 -50.48 -28.06
CA GLU A 185 3.90 -50.66 -29.32
C GLU A 185 3.82 -49.43 -30.24
N GLU A 186 2.88 -48.50 -29.98
CA GLU A 186 2.67 -47.30 -30.80
C GLU A 186 3.61 -46.15 -30.44
N VAL A 187 4.26 -46.20 -29.28
CA VAL A 187 5.12 -45.11 -28.79
C VAL A 187 6.60 -45.46 -28.96
N HIS A 188 7.35 -44.54 -29.55
CA HIS A 188 8.78 -44.73 -29.79
C HIS A 188 9.57 -44.78 -28.47
N ASN A 189 10.58 -45.65 -28.39
CA ASN A 189 11.42 -45.80 -27.19
C ASN A 189 12.05 -44.48 -26.72
N ASP A 190 12.42 -43.59 -27.65
CA ASP A 190 12.98 -42.27 -27.33
C ASP A 190 12.02 -41.42 -26.48
N VAL A 191 10.70 -41.59 -26.65
CA VAL A 191 9.69 -40.89 -25.84
C VAL A 191 9.68 -41.45 -24.42
N VAL A 192 9.75 -42.77 -24.27
CA VAL A 192 9.86 -43.43 -22.95
C VAL A 192 11.12 -42.96 -22.23
N GLU A 193 12.28 -42.97 -22.91
CA GLU A 193 13.55 -42.53 -22.34
C GLU A 193 13.51 -41.06 -21.90
N ALA A 194 12.85 -40.20 -22.70
CA ALA A 194 12.67 -38.79 -22.35
C ALA A 194 11.80 -38.60 -21.11
N LEU A 195 10.68 -39.33 -20.99
CA LEU A 195 9.79 -39.29 -19.83
C LEU A 195 10.49 -39.83 -18.57
N GLU A 196 11.25 -40.91 -18.69
CA GLU A 196 12.06 -41.46 -17.60
C GLU A 196 13.15 -40.47 -17.16
N THR A 197 13.83 -39.82 -18.11
CA THR A 197 14.83 -38.79 -17.82
C THR A 197 14.21 -37.60 -17.09
N LEU A 198 13.00 -37.19 -17.48
CA LEU A 198 12.24 -36.15 -16.80
C LEU A 198 11.95 -36.54 -15.34
N ASN A 199 11.48 -37.76 -15.11
CA ASN A 199 11.20 -38.27 -13.77
C ASN A 199 12.48 -38.39 -12.90
N GLN A 200 13.58 -38.91 -13.46
CA GLN A 200 14.87 -39.01 -12.78
C GLN A 200 15.42 -37.61 -12.39
N ARG A 201 15.16 -36.61 -13.23
CA ARG A 201 15.60 -35.22 -13.01
C ARG A 201 14.49 -34.31 -12.45
N ARG A 202 13.45 -34.88 -11.82
CA ARG A 202 12.25 -34.16 -11.34
C ARG A 202 12.54 -32.87 -10.58
N ARG A 203 13.47 -32.88 -9.62
CA ARG A 203 13.82 -31.68 -8.82
C ARG A 203 14.43 -30.56 -9.66
N GLY A 204 15.20 -30.92 -10.69
CA GLY A 204 15.77 -29.96 -11.63
C GLY A 204 14.68 -29.33 -12.51
N PHE A 205 13.74 -30.15 -12.95
CA PHE A 205 12.60 -29.70 -13.74
C PHE A 205 11.64 -28.82 -12.91
N GLU A 206 11.26 -29.24 -11.71
CA GLU A 206 10.44 -28.47 -10.76
C GLU A 206 11.00 -27.07 -10.56
N ARG A 207 12.31 -26.97 -10.27
CA ARG A 207 12.96 -25.68 -10.07
C ARG A 207 12.90 -24.83 -11.33
N LYS A 208 13.15 -25.41 -12.51
CA LYS A 208 13.08 -24.68 -13.78
C LYS A 208 11.65 -24.22 -14.06
N PHE A 209 10.66 -25.09 -13.86
CA PHE A 209 9.23 -24.81 -14.03
C PHE A 209 8.78 -23.68 -13.10
N ALA A 210 9.03 -23.79 -11.80
CA ALA A 210 8.70 -22.76 -10.83
C ALA A 210 9.39 -21.44 -11.16
N SER A 211 10.67 -21.46 -11.55
CA SER A 211 11.39 -20.24 -11.94
C SER A 211 10.79 -19.58 -13.19
N SER A 212 10.43 -20.36 -14.20
CA SER A 212 9.76 -19.85 -15.40
C SER A 212 8.37 -19.31 -15.11
N VAL A 213 7.60 -19.98 -14.23
CA VAL A 213 6.31 -19.47 -13.76
C VAL A 213 6.50 -18.14 -13.04
N ASN A 214 7.42 -18.06 -12.06
CA ASN A 214 7.67 -16.84 -11.28
C ASN A 214 8.08 -15.66 -12.18
N LEU A 215 8.89 -15.92 -13.22
CA LEU A 215 9.36 -14.89 -14.15
C LEU A 215 8.20 -14.23 -14.91
N CYS A 216 7.22 -15.02 -15.35
CA CYS A 216 6.10 -14.53 -16.15
C CYS A 216 4.86 -14.16 -15.31
N ALA A 217 4.75 -14.68 -14.09
CA ALA A 217 3.53 -14.60 -13.29
C ALA A 217 3.17 -13.16 -12.91
N LYS A 218 4.15 -12.30 -12.63
CA LYS A 218 3.90 -10.90 -12.29
C LYS A 218 3.29 -10.12 -13.46
N GLU A 219 3.82 -10.32 -14.66
CA GLU A 219 3.28 -9.71 -15.88
C GLU A 219 1.89 -10.27 -16.20
N ALA A 220 1.70 -11.59 -16.10
CA ALA A 220 0.39 -12.21 -16.26
C ALA A 220 -0.63 -11.66 -15.26
N LEU A 221 -0.21 -11.46 -14.00
CA LEU A 221 -1.08 -10.94 -12.94
C LEU A 221 -1.46 -9.48 -13.19
N LEU A 222 -0.51 -8.62 -13.59
CA LEU A 222 -0.71 -7.17 -13.70
C LEU A 222 -0.95 -6.68 -15.14
N GLY A 223 -1.11 -7.57 -16.12
CA GLY A 223 -1.14 -7.23 -17.55
C GLY A 223 -2.23 -6.24 -17.97
N ASN A 224 -3.23 -5.98 -17.12
CA ASN A 224 -4.20 -4.91 -17.28
C ASN A 224 -3.88 -3.73 -16.32
N PRO A 225 -3.24 -2.66 -16.80
CA PRO A 225 -2.76 -1.56 -15.95
C PRO A 225 -3.87 -0.67 -15.38
N HIS A 226 -5.12 -0.85 -15.80
CA HIS A 226 -6.22 0.07 -15.48
C HIS A 226 -7.13 -0.39 -14.35
N GLU A 227 -7.01 -1.64 -13.89
CA GLU A 227 -7.86 -2.16 -12.81
C GLU A 227 -7.08 -3.03 -11.82
N PRO A 228 -7.32 -2.87 -10.49
CA PRO A 228 -6.72 -3.72 -9.49
C PRO A 228 -7.17 -5.17 -9.64
N VAL A 229 -6.22 -6.10 -9.60
CA VAL A 229 -6.49 -7.52 -9.78
C VAL A 229 -7.05 -8.12 -8.49
N THR A 230 -8.11 -8.91 -8.61
CA THR A 230 -8.72 -9.57 -7.44
C THR A 230 -8.19 -10.99 -7.26
N VAL A 231 -7.61 -11.25 -6.10
CA VAL A 231 -6.99 -12.50 -5.66
C VAL A 231 -7.79 -13.07 -4.50
N HIS A 232 -7.98 -14.38 -4.46
CA HIS A 232 -8.72 -15.05 -3.38
C HIS A 232 -7.74 -15.83 -2.52
N GLN A 233 -7.77 -15.61 -1.20
CA GLN A 233 -6.91 -16.34 -0.26
C GLN A 233 -5.42 -16.35 -0.66
N TRP A 234 -4.91 -15.22 -1.16
CA TRP A 234 -3.52 -15.02 -1.59
C TRP A 234 -3.10 -15.77 -2.87
N THR A 235 -4.00 -16.51 -3.51
CA THR A 235 -3.69 -17.27 -4.72
C THR A 235 -4.49 -16.82 -5.94
N ALA A 236 -3.87 -16.94 -7.11
CA ALA A 236 -4.45 -16.56 -8.39
C ALA A 236 -4.02 -17.53 -9.50
N LYS A 237 -4.83 -17.56 -10.57
CA LYS A 237 -4.48 -18.20 -11.85
C LYS A 237 -4.49 -17.11 -12.93
N PRO A 238 -3.39 -16.36 -13.07
CA PRO A 238 -3.38 -15.10 -13.82
C PRO A 238 -3.28 -15.27 -15.35
N TRP A 239 -3.29 -16.50 -15.86
CA TRP A 239 -2.98 -16.78 -17.26
C TRP A 239 -4.20 -16.62 -18.17
N ALA A 240 -4.05 -15.85 -19.24
CA ALA A 240 -5.05 -15.80 -20.32
C ALA A 240 -4.99 -17.06 -21.20
N ASP A 241 -3.78 -17.55 -21.46
CA ASP A 241 -3.49 -18.75 -22.26
C ASP A 241 -2.80 -19.82 -21.41
N ARG A 242 -2.71 -21.04 -21.96
CA ARG A 242 -1.99 -22.15 -21.35
C ARG A 242 -0.51 -21.79 -21.16
N PHE A 243 0.05 -22.12 -19.99
CA PHE A 243 1.47 -21.93 -19.75
C PHE A 243 2.31 -22.83 -20.70
N PRO A 244 3.39 -22.31 -21.32
CA PRO A 244 4.14 -23.01 -22.39
C PRO A 244 5.06 -24.13 -21.84
N VAL A 245 4.43 -25.18 -21.31
CA VAL A 245 5.08 -26.39 -20.80
C VAL A 245 5.90 -27.11 -21.87
N ASP A 246 5.43 -27.04 -23.11
CA ASP A 246 6.00 -27.68 -24.28
C ASP A 246 7.42 -27.20 -24.58
N SER A 247 7.60 -25.88 -24.65
CA SER A 247 8.90 -25.24 -24.85
C SER A 247 9.84 -25.57 -23.68
N LEU A 248 9.32 -25.49 -22.45
CA LEU A 248 10.12 -25.75 -21.26
C LEU A 248 10.64 -27.20 -21.18
N ALA A 249 9.77 -28.17 -21.47
CA ALA A 249 10.12 -29.59 -21.47
C ALA A 249 11.12 -29.92 -22.58
N GLY A 250 10.90 -29.39 -23.79
CA GLY A 250 11.83 -29.53 -24.91
C GLY A 250 13.23 -29.02 -24.58
N ASP A 251 13.32 -27.80 -24.03
CA ASP A 251 14.59 -27.19 -23.64
C ASP A 251 15.28 -27.92 -22.47
N PHE A 252 14.51 -28.47 -21.53
CA PHE A 252 15.07 -29.16 -20.38
C PHE A 252 15.65 -30.53 -20.75
N LEU A 253 14.98 -31.24 -21.65
CA LEU A 253 15.34 -32.59 -22.08
C LEU A 253 16.22 -32.60 -23.35
N ASN A 254 16.41 -31.44 -24.00
CA ASN A 254 17.17 -31.29 -25.24
C ASN A 254 16.63 -32.20 -26.36
N LEU A 255 15.31 -32.18 -26.55
CA LEU A 255 14.61 -33.02 -27.53
C LEU A 255 14.61 -32.40 -28.91
N ASN A 256 14.60 -33.24 -29.94
CA ASN A 256 14.24 -32.81 -31.30
C ASN A 256 12.73 -32.53 -31.39
N THR A 257 12.29 -31.87 -32.47
CA THR A 257 10.89 -31.45 -32.65
C THR A 257 9.89 -32.60 -32.57
N GLU A 258 10.19 -33.74 -33.20
CA GLU A 258 9.26 -34.89 -33.26
C GLU A 258 9.11 -35.55 -31.89
N THR A 259 10.23 -35.87 -31.23
CA THR A 259 10.21 -36.43 -29.87
C THR A 259 9.60 -35.46 -28.88
N ARG A 260 9.85 -34.16 -29.00
CA ARG A 260 9.23 -33.13 -28.16
C ARG A 260 7.72 -33.15 -28.30
N ASP A 261 7.18 -33.14 -29.52
CA ASP A 261 5.74 -33.07 -29.74
C ASP A 261 5.04 -34.34 -29.20
N ALA A 262 5.65 -35.52 -29.38
CA ALA A 262 5.16 -36.77 -28.80
C ALA A 262 5.23 -36.79 -27.26
N VAL A 263 6.34 -36.34 -26.66
CA VAL A 263 6.47 -36.22 -25.19
C VAL A 263 5.42 -35.25 -24.66
N VAL A 264 5.29 -34.06 -25.25
CA VAL A 264 4.34 -33.03 -24.84
C VAL A 264 2.89 -33.50 -24.93
N HIS A 265 2.57 -34.33 -25.93
CA HIS A 265 1.27 -34.97 -26.04
C HIS A 265 1.00 -35.86 -24.81
N GLN A 266 1.92 -36.76 -24.46
CA GLN A 266 1.80 -37.62 -23.26
C GLN A 266 1.74 -36.81 -21.95
N LEU A 267 2.55 -35.76 -21.85
CA LEU A 267 2.56 -34.84 -20.71
C LEU A 267 1.23 -34.08 -20.56
N SER A 268 0.58 -33.74 -21.68
CA SER A 268 -0.71 -33.05 -21.68
C SER A 268 -1.86 -33.98 -21.32
N GLU A 269 -1.87 -35.21 -21.83
CA GLU A 269 -2.91 -36.20 -21.53
C GLU A 269 -2.89 -36.64 -20.05
N SER A 270 -1.70 -36.80 -19.48
CA SER A 270 -1.53 -37.21 -18.08
C SER A 270 -1.95 -36.14 -17.07
N ASN A 271 -2.08 -34.88 -17.49
CA ASN A 271 -2.33 -33.73 -16.60
C ASN A 271 -1.40 -33.73 -15.37
N PHE A 272 -0.14 -34.12 -15.57
CA PHE A 272 0.84 -34.16 -14.48
C PHE A 272 1.33 -32.74 -14.12
N LEU A 273 1.34 -31.82 -15.09
CA LEU A 273 1.62 -30.39 -14.91
C LEU A 273 0.33 -29.57 -14.97
N PRO A 274 0.20 -28.54 -14.12
CA PRO A 274 -0.90 -27.61 -14.22
C PRO A 274 -0.76 -26.79 -15.52
N SER A 275 -1.79 -26.86 -16.37
CA SER A 275 -1.88 -26.04 -17.59
C SER A 275 -2.09 -24.55 -17.27
N TYR A 276 -2.62 -24.26 -16.08
CA TYR A 276 -2.83 -22.92 -15.55
C TYR A 276 -2.29 -22.88 -14.11
N PRO A 277 -0.97 -22.76 -13.94
CA PRO A 277 -0.31 -22.78 -12.64
C PRO A 277 -0.94 -21.80 -11.64
N THR A 278 -1.23 -22.24 -10.44
CA THR A 278 -1.59 -21.33 -9.35
C THR A 278 -0.33 -20.60 -8.89
N VAL A 279 -0.49 -19.31 -8.62
CA VAL A 279 0.55 -18.48 -8.05
C VAL A 279 0.05 -17.85 -6.77
N ARG A 280 0.96 -17.72 -5.81
CA ARG A 280 0.78 -16.96 -4.58
C ARG A 280 1.26 -15.53 -4.79
N VAL A 281 0.48 -14.59 -4.28
CA VAL A 281 0.77 -13.16 -4.33
C VAL A 281 1.08 -12.68 -2.91
N ASP A 282 2.19 -11.95 -2.73
CA ASP A 282 2.61 -11.40 -1.44
C ASP A 282 3.50 -10.15 -1.64
N VAL A 283 3.92 -9.52 -0.56
CA VAL A 283 4.97 -8.47 -0.55
C VAL A 283 6.19 -9.04 0.17
N ALA A 284 7.32 -9.11 -0.54
CA ALA A 284 8.60 -9.55 0.01
C ALA A 284 9.30 -8.39 0.72
N GLU A 285 9.53 -8.53 2.02
CA GLU A 285 10.18 -7.51 2.86
C GLU A 285 11.68 -7.39 2.56
N GLY A 286 12.22 -6.17 2.69
CA GLY A 286 13.65 -5.90 2.58
C GLY A 286 14.22 -5.87 1.15
N GLU A 287 13.54 -6.46 0.17
CA GLU A 287 13.92 -6.35 -1.25
C GLU A 287 13.31 -5.11 -1.91
N GLY A 288 14.13 -4.38 -2.68
CA GLY A 288 13.68 -3.24 -3.49
C GLY A 288 13.36 -1.97 -2.70
N ILE A 289 13.63 -1.93 -1.40
CA ILE A 289 13.46 -0.74 -0.56
C ILE A 289 14.68 0.18 -0.75
N PRO A 290 14.48 1.45 -1.16
CA PRO A 290 15.60 2.40 -1.33
C PRO A 290 16.32 2.73 -0.02
N ASP A 291 17.61 3.08 -0.13
CA ASP A 291 18.37 3.57 1.01
C ASP A 291 17.71 4.81 1.64
N GLY A 292 17.58 4.81 2.97
CA GLY A 292 16.98 5.92 3.72
C GLY A 292 15.45 5.96 3.68
N TYR A 293 14.79 4.98 3.07
CA TYR A 293 13.34 4.87 3.04
C TYR A 293 12.71 4.89 4.45
N ASP A 294 13.25 4.11 5.39
CA ASP A 294 12.69 4.03 6.75
C ASP A 294 12.85 5.34 7.54
N VAL A 295 13.94 6.08 7.27
CA VAL A 295 14.14 7.43 7.83
C VAL A 295 13.11 8.40 7.24
N ARG A 296 12.87 8.34 5.93
CA ARG A 296 11.85 9.15 5.26
C ARG A 296 10.45 8.84 5.80
N ALA A 297 10.11 7.57 6.00
CA ALA A 297 8.82 7.17 6.58
C ALA A 297 8.59 7.78 7.96
N LEU A 298 9.61 7.77 8.83
CA LEU A 298 9.54 8.39 10.16
C LEU A 298 9.42 9.91 10.09
N VAL A 299 10.15 10.56 9.17
CA VAL A 299 10.04 12.01 8.95
C VAL A 299 8.66 12.39 8.43
N GLU A 300 8.08 11.62 7.51
CA GLU A 300 6.72 11.82 7.00
C GLU A 300 5.66 11.56 8.06
N ALA A 301 5.95 10.71 9.05
CA ALA A 301 5.16 10.56 10.28
C ALA A 301 5.45 11.66 11.33
N ASP A 302 6.13 12.75 10.97
CA ASP A 302 6.51 13.87 11.84
C ASP A 302 7.45 13.48 13.00
N ALA A 303 8.12 12.33 12.95
CA ALA A 303 9.11 11.96 13.95
C ALA A 303 10.35 12.88 13.87
N SER A 304 10.80 13.36 15.02
CA SER A 304 12.04 14.14 15.09
C SER A 304 13.24 13.25 14.74
N ARG A 305 14.38 13.87 14.41
CA ARG A 305 15.63 13.14 14.14
C ARG A 305 16.02 12.19 15.28
N SER A 306 15.91 12.64 16.53
CA SER A 306 16.26 11.83 17.70
C SER A 306 15.30 10.66 17.89
N GLU A 307 14.00 10.90 17.74
CA GLU A 307 12.96 9.87 17.76
C GLU A 307 13.21 8.82 16.67
N SER A 308 13.53 9.27 15.46
CA SER A 308 13.77 8.40 14.32
C SER A 308 14.99 7.50 14.51
N ILE A 309 16.14 8.08 14.89
CA ILE A 309 17.38 7.32 15.09
C ILE A 309 17.23 6.29 16.21
N ASP A 310 16.66 6.71 17.34
CA ASP A 310 16.50 5.83 18.50
C ASP A 310 15.54 4.68 18.18
N TYR A 311 14.41 4.96 17.51
CA TYR A 311 13.47 3.93 17.06
C TYR A 311 14.09 2.96 16.05
N LEU A 312 14.81 3.46 15.04
CA LEU A 312 15.40 2.62 13.99
C LEU A 312 16.42 1.63 14.56
N ILE A 313 17.30 2.11 15.44
CA ILE A 313 18.38 1.29 16.01
C ILE A 313 17.83 0.23 16.96
N THR A 314 16.87 0.59 17.81
CA THR A 314 16.48 -0.29 18.93
C THR A 314 15.22 -1.11 18.67
N GLU A 315 14.37 -0.71 17.74
CA GLU A 315 13.09 -1.38 17.50
C GLU A 315 12.97 -1.88 16.06
N HIS A 316 13.26 -1.04 15.07
CA HIS A 316 13.03 -1.41 13.66
C HIS A 316 14.05 -2.43 13.15
N TYR A 317 15.35 -2.14 13.34
CA TYR A 317 16.43 -3.03 12.92
C TYR A 317 16.91 -3.96 14.04
N ASP A 318 16.42 -3.76 15.28
CA ASP A 318 16.81 -4.54 16.47
C ASP A 318 18.33 -4.75 16.60
N LEU A 319 19.12 -3.70 16.31
CA LEU A 319 20.58 -3.81 16.31
C LEU A 319 21.16 -3.93 17.72
N MET A 320 20.44 -3.35 18.70
CA MET A 320 20.80 -3.40 20.12
C MET A 320 19.65 -2.93 21.01
N THR A 321 19.76 -3.27 22.29
CA THR A 321 18.79 -2.82 23.30
C THR A 321 18.86 -1.32 23.54
N GLN A 322 17.74 -0.73 23.98
CA GLN A 322 17.68 0.70 24.36
C GLN A 322 18.70 1.07 25.45
N ALA A 323 19.02 0.14 26.36
CA ALA A 323 20.00 0.39 27.42
C ALA A 323 21.43 0.53 26.88
N HIS A 324 21.83 -0.38 25.97
CA HIS A 324 23.14 -0.32 25.34
C HIS A 324 23.25 0.90 24.40
N TRP A 325 22.18 1.22 23.66
CA TRP A 325 22.16 2.41 22.81
C TRP A 325 22.28 3.71 23.63
N ALA A 326 21.61 3.78 24.78
CA ALA A 326 21.71 4.92 25.69
C ALA A 326 23.15 5.14 26.19
N GLU A 327 23.86 4.04 26.52
CA GLU A 327 25.27 4.08 26.92
C GLU A 327 26.16 4.65 25.80
N ILE A 328 26.00 4.17 24.57
CA ILE A 328 26.75 4.67 23.39
C ILE A 328 26.48 6.16 23.15
N ARG A 329 25.23 6.60 23.30
CA ARG A 329 24.84 8.00 23.14
C ARG A 329 25.25 8.90 24.31
N GLY A 330 25.69 8.34 25.44
CA GLY A 330 25.92 9.09 26.68
C GLY A 330 24.64 9.73 27.23
N MET A 331 23.50 9.06 27.08
CA MET A 331 22.18 9.53 27.51
C MET A 331 21.54 8.58 28.51
N GLU A 332 20.58 9.07 29.30
CA GLU A 332 19.76 8.20 30.13
C GLU A 332 18.82 7.32 29.28
N VAL A 333 18.64 6.06 29.69
CA VAL A 333 17.73 5.10 29.05
C VAL A 333 16.29 5.63 28.99
N SER A 334 15.88 6.42 29.99
CA SER A 334 14.58 7.10 30.05
C SER A 334 14.31 8.00 28.84
N ASN A 335 15.35 8.67 28.33
CA ASN A 335 15.24 9.54 27.15
C ASN A 335 15.11 8.74 25.86
N ILE A 336 15.86 7.64 25.71
CA ILE A 336 15.73 6.73 24.56
C ILE A 336 14.31 6.14 24.54
N ASN A 337 13.82 5.65 25.68
CA ASN A 337 12.48 5.08 25.79
C ASN A 337 11.40 6.11 25.43
N LYS A 338 11.54 7.35 25.90
CA LYS A 338 10.63 8.45 25.53
C LYS A 338 10.64 8.68 24.02
N ASN A 339 11.81 8.78 23.40
CA ASN A 339 11.95 9.00 21.97
C ASN A 339 11.32 7.87 21.15
N VAL A 340 11.59 6.61 21.53
CA VAL A 340 11.00 5.42 20.89
C VAL A 340 9.47 5.42 21.01
N ASN A 341 8.92 5.71 22.18
CA ASN A 341 7.47 5.75 22.37
C ASN A 341 6.81 6.89 21.59
N CYS A 342 7.46 8.04 21.48
CA CYS A 342 6.99 9.15 20.65
C CYS A 342 6.93 8.73 19.16
N ALA A 343 7.96 8.06 18.65
CA ALA A 343 7.95 7.52 17.28
C ALA A 343 6.84 6.47 17.08
N LYS A 344 6.73 5.49 17.98
CA LYS A 344 5.66 4.46 17.93
C LYS A 344 4.27 5.08 17.92
N LYS A 345 4.05 6.10 18.76
CA LYS A 345 2.79 6.82 18.82
C LYS A 345 2.48 7.49 17.48
N LYS A 346 3.45 8.19 16.88
CA LYS A 346 3.29 8.84 15.58
C LYS A 346 3.00 7.88 14.42
N LEU A 347 3.51 6.65 14.49
CA LEU A 347 3.17 5.60 13.52
C LEU A 347 1.81 4.95 13.79
N SER A 348 1.24 5.14 14.98
CA SER A 348 -0.03 4.52 15.38
C SER A 348 -1.23 5.48 15.38
N ASP A 349 -0.93 6.78 15.45
CA ASP A 349 -1.85 7.92 15.44
C ASP A 349 -2.05 8.44 14.03
#